data_AF-A0A367B0A1-F1
#
_entry.id   AF-A0A367B0A1-F1
#
_cell.length_a   1.000
_cell.length_b   1.000
_cell.length_c   1.000
_cell.angle_alpha   90.00
_cell.angle_beta   90.00
_cell.angle_gamma   90.00
#
_symmetry.space_group_name_H-M   'P 1'
#
loop_
_entity.id
_entity.type
_entity.pdbx_description
1 polymer ?
#
loop_
_entity_poly.entity_id
_entity_poly.type
_entity_poly.pdbx_seq_one_letter_code
_entity_poly.pdbx_strand_id
1 'polypeptide(L)' 'MSRTREECIAAAARAFNAGRARRDALPVMDAAHEAYVPGGPSVEELAARIRAMRDQARQRASTDTSPPTG' A
#
# COMPACT_ATOMS: atom_id res chain seq x y z
N MET A 1 23.92 14.60 13.24
CA MET A 1 24.21 14.38 11.80
C MET A 1 22.90 14.41 11.04
N SER A 2 22.77 15.24 10.02
CA SER A 2 21.56 15.30 9.17
C SER A 2 21.57 14.13 8.18
N ARG A 3 20.44 13.46 7.96
CA ARG A 3 20.32 12.39 6.95
C ARG A 3 20.47 12.98 5.55
N THR A 4 21.10 12.24 4.65
CA THR A 4 21.15 12.63 3.24
C THR A 4 19.76 12.50 2.61
N ARG A 5 19.56 13.16 1.46
CA ARG A 5 18.31 13.04 0.69
C ARG A 5 18.00 11.58 0.33
N GLU A 6 19.01 10.83 -0.09
CA GLU A 6 18.87 9.43 -0.50
C GLU A 6 18.48 8.53 0.68
N GLU A 7 19.10 8.75 1.84
CA GLU A 7 18.75 8.03 3.08
C GLU A 7 17.31 8.29 3.51
N CYS A 8 16.84 9.54 3.38
CA CYS A 8 15.45 9.91 3.66
C CYS A 8 14.47 9.20 2.71
N ILE A 9 14.77 9.17 1.41
CA ILE A 9 13.94 8.47 0.42
C ILE A 9 13.91 6.97 0.69
N ALA A 10 15.07 6.35 0.95
CA ALA A 10 15.15 4.93 1.26
C ALA A 10 14.38 4.57 2.54
N ALA A 11 14.45 5.42 3.57
CA ALA A 11 13.66 5.24 4.79
C ALA A 11 12.15 5.33 4.54
N ALA A 12 11.71 6.32 3.75
CA ALA A 12 10.30 6.47 3.37
C ALA A 12 9.81 5.27 2.56
N ALA A 13 10.59 4.79 1.60
CA ALA A 13 10.25 3.61 0.80
C ALA A 13 10.08 2.35 1.66
N ARG A 14 10.99 2.12 2.63
CA ARG A 14 10.88 0.99 3.57
C ARG A 14 9.60 1.06 4.40
N ALA A 15 9.31 2.22 4.98
CA ALA A 15 8.10 2.42 5.79
C ALA A 15 6.82 2.22 4.95
N PHE A 16 6.79 2.77 3.74
CA PHE A 16 5.66 2.62 2.82
C PHE A 16 5.44 1.16 2.42
N ASN A 17 6.51 0.44 2.06
CA ASN A 17 6.42 -0.96 1.69
C ASN A 17 5.96 -1.85 2.85
N ALA A 18 6.44 -1.58 4.08
CA ALA A 18 5.99 -2.29 5.26
C ALA A 18 4.50 -2.06 5.55
N GLY A 19 4.03 -0.81 5.47
CA GLY A 19 2.61 -0.48 5.62
C GLY A 19 1.73 -1.15 4.56
N ARG A 20 2.20 -1.18 3.30
CA ARG A 20 1.50 -1.86 2.21
C ARG A 20 1.43 -3.38 2.45
N ALA A 21 2.53 -4.01 2.83
CA ALA A 21 2.57 -5.44 3.12
C ALA A 21 1.61 -5.82 4.25
N ARG A 22 1.61 -5.04 5.35
CA ARG A 22 0.69 -5.25 6.47
C ARG A 22 -0.78 -5.15 6.04
N ARG A 23 -1.13 -4.09 5.31
CA ARG A 23 -2.48 -3.90 4.77
C ARG A 23 -2.90 -5.03 3.83
N ASP A 24 -1.99 -5.52 2.99
CA ASP A 24 -2.29 -6.57 2.03
C ASP A 24 -2.43 -7.95 2.70
N ALA A 25 -1.84 -8.15 3.88
CA ALA A 25 -1.99 -9.37 4.68
C ALA A 25 -3.33 -9.47 5.45
N LEU A 26 -4.10 -8.37 5.55
CA LEU A 26 -5.35 -8.31 6.31
C LEU A 26 -6.59 -8.45 5.41
N PRO A 27 -7.72 -8.94 5.95
CA PRO A 27 -9.04 -8.71 5.36
C PRO A 27 -9.30 -7.21 5.15
N VAL A 28 -10.09 -6.86 4.13
CA VAL A 28 -10.28 -5.46 3.73
C VAL A 28 -10.83 -4.59 4.87
N MET A 29 -11.80 -5.08 5.63
CA MET A 29 -12.39 -4.32 6.73
C MET A 29 -11.42 -4.15 7.89
N ASP A 30 -10.67 -5.19 8.25
CA ASP A 30 -9.65 -5.11 9.30
C ASP A 30 -8.55 -4.11 8.93
N ALA A 31 -8.10 -4.13 7.67
CA ALA A 31 -7.16 -3.16 7.15
C ALA A 31 -7.69 -1.71 7.17
N ALA A 32 -8.99 -1.53 6.88
CA ALA A 32 -9.64 -0.23 6.92
C ALA A 32 -9.79 0.30 8.35
N HIS A 33 -10.16 -0.58 9.30
CA HIS A 33 -10.20 -0.23 10.72
C HIS A 33 -8.82 0.14 11.26
N GLU A 34 -7.77 -0.59 10.87
CA GLU A 34 -6.40 -0.27 11.30
C GLU A 34 -5.91 1.06 10.73
N ALA A 35 -6.30 1.40 9.51
CA ALA A 35 -5.91 2.64 8.84
C ALA A 35 -6.74 3.87 9.27
N TYR A 36 -7.84 3.68 10.01
CA TYR A 36 -8.72 4.77 10.41
C TYR A 36 -8.06 5.70 11.42
N VAL A 37 -8.18 7.00 11.17
CA VAL A 37 -7.76 8.06 12.09
C VAL A 37 -8.88 9.11 12.17
N PRO A 38 -9.21 9.65 13.36
CA PRO A 38 -10.20 10.71 13.50
C PRO A 38 -9.88 11.93 12.62
N GLY A 39 -10.89 12.44 11.92
CA GLY A 39 -10.74 13.52 10.94
C GLY A 39 -10.24 13.09 9.56
N GLY A 40 -9.94 11.80 9.38
CA GLY A 40 -9.66 11.18 8.08
C GLY A 40 -10.91 10.65 7.38
N PRO A 41 -10.71 9.90 6.27
CA PRO A 41 -11.79 9.19 5.58
C PRO A 41 -12.48 8.17 6.50
N SER A 42 -13.76 7.88 6.23
CA SER A 42 -14.50 6.84 6.95
C SER A 42 -13.89 5.45 6.73
N VAL A 43 -14.20 4.50 7.61
CA VAL A 43 -13.77 3.11 7.45
C VAL A 43 -14.29 2.53 6.13
N GLU A 44 -15.52 2.85 5.74
CA GLU A 44 -16.13 2.40 4.48
C GLU A 44 -15.41 2.99 3.27
N GLU A 45 -15.04 4.27 3.32
CA GLU A 45 -14.25 4.91 2.26
C GLU A 45 -12.85 4.29 2.15
N LEU A 46 -12.21 4.00 3.28
CA LEU A 46 -10.93 3.30 3.32
C LEU A 46 -11.06 1.89 2.72
N ALA A 47 -12.10 1.14 3.09
CA ALA A 47 -12.36 -0.18 2.53
C ALA A 47 -12.58 -0.12 1.01
N ALA A 48 -13.35 0.85 0.51
CA ALA A 48 -13.56 1.05 -0.92
C ALA A 48 -12.25 1.35 -1.66
N ARG A 49 -11.40 2.23 -1.11
CA ARG A 49 -10.07 2.55 -1.66
C ARG A 49 -9.17 1.32 -1.67
N ILE A 50 -9.15 0.52 -0.60
CA ILE A 50 -8.34 -0.70 -0.52
C ILE A 50 -8.76 -1.71 -1.58
N ARG A 51 -10.06 -1.92 -1.79
CA ARG A 51 -10.58 -2.78 -2.87
C ARG A 51 -10.09 -2.29 -4.23
N ALA A 52 -10.33 -1.01 -4.55
CA ALA A 52 -9.91 -0.42 -5.81
C ALA A 52 -8.39 -0.56 -6.05
N MET A 53 -7.57 -0.35 -5.02
CA MET A 53 -6.12 -0.53 -5.12
C MET A 53 -5.71 -1.99 -5.39
N ARG A 54 -6.35 -2.96 -4.73
CA ARG A 54 -6.09 -4.38 -4.98
C ARG A 54 -6.52 -4.78 -6.38
N ASP A 55 -7.65 -4.26 -6.84
CA ASP A 55 -8.17 -4.53 -8.19
C ASP A 55 -7.21 -3.98 -9.26
N GLN A 56 -6.74 -2.74 -9.10
CA GLN A 56 -5.72 -2.14 -9.98
C GLN A 56 -4.41 -2.94 -9.96
N ALA A 57 -3.98 -3.44 -8.79
CA ALA A 57 -2.78 -4.26 -8.69
C ALA A 57 -2.93 -5.60 -9.44
N ARG A 58 -4.10 -6.25 -9.33
CA ARG A 58 -4.40 -7.49 -10.08
C ARG A 58 -4.43 -7.23 -11.59
N GLN A 59 -5.04 -6.13 -12.03
CA GLN A 59 -5.06 -5.72 -13.44
C GLN A 59 -3.64 -5.52 -13.98
N ARG A 60 -2.78 -4.79 -13.24
CA ARG A 60 -1.38 -4.59 -13.63
C ARG A 60 -0.60 -5.89 -13.75
N ALA A 61 -0.78 -6.81 -12.80
CA ALA A 61 -0.15 -8.12 -12.84
C ALA A 61 -0.63 -8.96 -14.05
N SER A 62 -1.89 -8.83 -14.46
CA SER A 62 -2.41 -9.51 -15.65
C SER A 62 -1.92 -8.91 -16.97
N THR A 63 -1.63 -7.61 -17.00
CA THR A 63 -1.10 -6.92 -18.20
C THR A 63 0.41 -7.00 -18.33
N ASP A 64 1.12 -7.30 -17.24
CA ASP A 64 2.56 -7.56 -17.28
C ASP A 64 2.80 -9.02 -17.71
N THR A 65 2.69 -9.25 -19.02
CA THR A 65 3.01 -10.52 -19.68
C THR A 65 4.46 -10.57 -20.15
N SER A 66 5.32 -9.68 -19.64
CA SER A 66 6.75 -9.66 -19.96
C SER A 66 7.38 -10.99 -19.49
N PRO A 67 8.16 -11.69 -20.34
CA PRO A 67 8.82 -12.92 -19.90
C PRO A 67 9.77 -12.61 -18.73
N PRO A 68 10.01 -13.55 -17.80
CA PRO A 68 11.01 -13.34 -16.76
C PRO A 68 12.34 -13.02 -17.43
N THR A 69 12.88 -11.84 -17.16
CA THR A 69 14.25 -11.50 -17.55
C THR A 69 15.17 -12.46 -16.79
N GLY A 70 15.71 -13.44 -17.53
CA GLY A 70 16.71 -14.38 -17.04
C GLY A 70 18.03 -13.72 -16.71
#